data_AF-A0A5B9E2Y7-F1
#
_entry.id   AF-A0A5B9E2Y7-F1
#
_cell.length_a   1.000
_cell.length_b   1.000
_cell.length_c   1.000
_cell.angle_alpha   90.00
_cell.angle_beta   90.00
_cell.angle_gamma   90.00
#
_symmetry.space_group_name_H-M   'P 1'
#
loop_
_entity.id
_entity.type
_entity.pdbx_description
1 polymer ?
#
loop_
_entity_poly.entity_id
_entity_poly.type
_entity_poly.pdbx_seq_one_letter_code
_entity_poly.pdbx_strand_id
1 'polypeptide(L)'
;MATSDFLTFSAAAGANVLTQSAYADAGNTDRATGYVTGTASSQAVNKTLRQASIISAMVAQLIVDQTGQDAVDDGTIATLETNFTNAILAIAGNRIIQISDVVNLTAILASKLGVSDNAASASKLQTARQIALAGLVSGSANFDGSGNISISTVIADAALSIAKTSGLQSALNAKASLSSPAFSGSPTAPTQSTADNSSSLATTAFARALFNSLVSASPGVIRVLGFKIQYGKDTCPASGAYQALRSVTWHEAFQSSPYSMAIAVTNSQAPKGPVVAYVNSNETTTSGTFAFDIAEGSGQSGIISSPIPFNWFAIGY
;
A
#
# COMPACT_ATOMS: atom_id res chain seq x y z
N MET A 1 -34.11 -8.49 77.75
CA MET A 1 -35.01 -8.68 76.58
C MET A 1 -36.01 -7.56 76.65
N ALA A 2 -36.34 -6.94 75.53
CA ALA A 2 -37.37 -5.91 75.51
C ALA A 2 -38.74 -6.49 75.90
N THR A 3 -39.57 -5.66 76.54
CA THR A 3 -40.85 -6.07 77.12
C THR A 3 -42.01 -5.23 76.59
N SER A 4 -43.19 -5.84 76.58
CA SER A 4 -44.45 -5.16 76.29
C SER A 4 -45.28 -5.07 77.56
N ASP A 5 -45.63 -3.84 77.97
CA ASP A 5 -46.49 -3.60 79.13
C ASP A 5 -47.99 -3.74 78.78
N PHE A 6 -48.33 -3.78 77.49
CA PHE A 6 -49.70 -3.90 77.00
C PHE A 6 -50.14 -5.37 77.01
N LEU A 7 -50.83 -5.76 78.08
CA LEU A 7 -51.27 -7.14 78.29
C LEU A 7 -52.71 -7.38 77.83
N THR A 8 -52.96 -8.61 77.37
CA THR A 8 -54.32 -9.03 76.98
C THR A 8 -55.24 -9.19 78.20
N PHE A 9 -56.45 -8.67 78.14
CA PHE A 9 -57.45 -8.83 79.19
C PHE A 9 -58.43 -9.98 78.90
N SER A 10 -58.66 -10.83 79.90
CA SER A 10 -59.59 -11.98 79.80
C SER A 10 -59.27 -12.95 78.65
N ALA A 11 -58.05 -13.07 78.13
CA ALA A 11 -57.78 -13.88 76.93
C ALA A 11 -57.77 -15.41 77.13
N ALA A 12 -57.79 -15.90 78.37
CA ALA A 12 -57.72 -17.32 78.68
C ALA A 12 -58.94 -18.12 78.18
N ALA A 13 -58.73 -19.42 77.94
CA ALA A 13 -59.83 -20.35 77.67
C ALA A 13 -60.82 -20.36 78.85
N GLY A 14 -62.12 -20.30 78.56
CA GLY A 14 -63.17 -20.25 79.57
C GLY A 14 -63.34 -18.91 80.28
N ALA A 15 -62.62 -17.85 79.88
CA ALA A 15 -62.78 -16.54 80.51
C ALA A 15 -64.19 -15.95 80.27
N ASN A 16 -64.71 -15.29 81.31
CA ASN A 16 -66.08 -14.77 81.40
C ASN A 16 -66.37 -13.66 80.38
N VAL A 17 -66.71 -14.03 79.14
CA VAL A 17 -67.13 -13.12 78.09
C VAL A 17 -68.31 -13.66 77.31
N LEU A 18 -68.98 -12.77 76.59
CA LEU A 18 -69.91 -13.16 75.53
C LEU A 18 -69.19 -13.96 74.44
N THR A 19 -69.89 -14.97 73.92
CA THR A 19 -69.47 -15.66 72.70
C THR A 19 -69.42 -14.67 71.54
N GLN A 20 -68.63 -14.98 70.51
CA GLN A 20 -68.56 -14.12 69.33
C GLN A 20 -69.93 -13.97 68.66
N SER A 21 -70.74 -15.03 68.63
CA SER A 21 -72.10 -14.99 68.08
C SER A 21 -73.03 -14.07 68.88
N ALA A 22 -73.04 -14.17 70.22
CA ALA A 22 -73.89 -13.32 71.06
C ALA A 22 -73.45 -11.85 71.08
N TYR A 23 -72.15 -11.58 70.98
CA TYR A 23 -71.65 -10.21 70.87
C TYR A 23 -71.97 -9.62 69.50
N ALA A 24 -71.83 -10.39 68.41
CA ALA A 24 -72.10 -9.92 67.05
C ALA A 24 -73.59 -9.91 66.66
N ASP A 25 -74.48 -10.42 67.53
CA ASP A 25 -75.91 -10.52 67.30
C ASP A 25 -76.54 -9.17 66.95
N ALA A 26 -77.48 -9.14 66.00
CA ALA A 26 -78.12 -7.91 65.54
C ALA A 26 -79.05 -7.29 66.59
N GLY A 27 -79.58 -8.09 67.52
CA GLY A 27 -80.36 -7.64 68.68
C GLY A 27 -79.49 -7.10 69.83
N ASN A 28 -78.16 -7.28 69.78
CA ASN A 28 -77.24 -6.67 70.72
C ASN A 28 -76.94 -5.22 70.31
N THR A 29 -77.70 -4.28 70.85
CA THR A 29 -77.56 -2.84 70.55
C THR A 29 -76.33 -2.19 71.19
N ASP A 30 -75.72 -2.82 72.20
CA ASP A 30 -74.61 -2.24 72.98
C ASP A 30 -73.37 -1.95 72.11
N ARG A 31 -73.20 -2.67 70.99
CA ARG A 31 -72.12 -2.40 70.03
C ARG A 31 -72.26 -1.06 69.31
N ALA A 32 -73.50 -0.58 69.14
CA ALA A 32 -73.79 0.66 68.45
C ALA A 32 -73.96 1.82 69.43
N THR A 33 -74.65 1.60 70.54
CA THR A 33 -75.01 2.64 71.52
C THR A 33 -74.07 2.73 72.71
N GLY A 34 -73.17 1.75 72.88
CA GLY A 34 -72.45 1.54 74.13
C GLY A 34 -73.37 1.08 75.26
N TYR A 35 -72.79 0.84 76.44
CA TYR A 35 -73.55 0.55 77.65
C TYR A 35 -74.23 1.83 78.16
N VAL A 36 -75.55 1.89 78.03
CA VAL A 36 -76.39 3.01 78.51
C VAL A 36 -76.77 2.85 79.99
N THR A 37 -77.68 3.69 80.52
CA THR A 37 -78.07 3.69 81.94
C THR A 37 -78.53 2.31 82.42
N GLY A 38 -77.86 1.76 83.44
CA GLY A 38 -78.13 0.43 83.99
C GLY A 38 -76.85 -0.27 84.46
N THR A 39 -76.94 -1.55 84.78
CA THR A 39 -75.77 -2.39 85.09
C THR A 39 -75.36 -3.17 83.84
N ALA A 40 -74.15 -2.96 83.33
CA ALA A 40 -73.63 -3.74 82.21
C ALA A 40 -73.26 -5.17 82.66
N SER A 41 -73.59 -6.18 81.84
CA SER A 41 -73.19 -7.56 82.11
C SER A 41 -71.67 -7.68 82.09
N SER A 42 -71.09 -8.34 83.11
CA SER A 42 -69.64 -8.56 83.20
C SER A 42 -69.08 -9.27 81.97
N GLN A 43 -69.86 -10.17 81.36
CA GLN A 43 -69.51 -10.86 80.11
C GLN A 43 -69.40 -9.90 78.92
N ALA A 44 -70.28 -8.90 78.86
CA ALA A 44 -70.29 -7.91 77.80
C ALA A 44 -69.09 -6.97 77.97
N VAL A 45 -68.91 -6.40 79.17
CA VAL A 45 -67.78 -5.50 79.48
C VAL A 45 -66.45 -6.19 79.21
N ASN A 46 -66.28 -7.43 79.70
CA ASN A 46 -65.07 -8.20 79.47
C ASN A 46 -64.83 -8.50 77.98
N LYS A 47 -65.88 -8.68 77.17
CA LYS A 47 -65.75 -8.90 75.72
C LYS A 47 -65.22 -7.66 75.02
N THR A 48 -65.75 -6.48 75.36
CA THR A 48 -65.29 -5.19 74.83
C THR A 48 -63.83 -4.94 75.21
N LEU A 49 -63.49 -5.10 76.49
CA LEU A 49 -62.11 -4.93 76.99
C LEU A 49 -61.13 -5.95 76.38
N ARG A 50 -61.56 -7.21 76.20
CA ARG A 50 -60.75 -8.23 75.53
C ARG A 50 -60.43 -7.84 74.08
N GLN A 51 -61.41 -7.39 73.30
CA GLN A 51 -61.16 -7.01 71.90
C GLN A 51 -60.18 -5.84 71.79
N ALA A 52 -60.30 -4.84 72.66
CA ALA A 52 -59.38 -3.70 72.68
C ALA A 52 -57.95 -4.11 73.11
N SER A 53 -57.83 -4.84 74.23
CA SER A 53 -56.54 -5.23 74.79
C SER A 53 -55.75 -6.20 73.91
N ILE A 54 -56.41 -7.08 73.14
CA ILE A 54 -55.71 -7.97 72.20
C ILE A 54 -55.05 -7.19 71.06
N ILE A 55 -55.73 -6.19 70.49
CA ILE A 55 -55.15 -5.37 69.42
C ILE A 55 -53.99 -4.52 69.97
N SER A 56 -54.18 -3.93 71.16
CA SER A 56 -53.14 -3.16 71.83
C SER A 56 -51.89 -4.00 72.12
N ALA A 57 -52.06 -5.20 72.70
CA ALA A 57 -50.97 -6.15 72.94
C ALA A 57 -50.29 -6.60 71.64
N MET A 58 -51.05 -6.85 70.57
CA MET A 58 -50.50 -7.23 69.26
C MET A 58 -49.61 -6.13 68.67
N VAL A 59 -50.07 -4.87 68.70
CA VAL A 59 -49.29 -3.73 68.21
C VAL A 59 -48.03 -3.51 69.06
N ALA A 60 -48.16 -3.60 70.39
CA ALA A 60 -47.03 -3.45 71.30
C ALA A 60 -46.02 -4.59 71.15
N GLN A 61 -46.47 -5.83 70.94
CA GLN A 61 -45.57 -6.95 70.65
C GLN A 61 -44.88 -6.78 69.30
N LEU A 62 -45.56 -6.24 68.28
CA LEU A 62 -44.93 -5.91 67.00
C LEU A 62 -43.78 -4.92 67.16
N ILE A 63 -43.91 -3.93 68.06
CA ILE A 63 -42.83 -3.01 68.39
C ILE A 63 -41.62 -3.77 68.93
N VAL A 64 -41.84 -4.59 69.96
CA VAL A 64 -40.80 -5.38 70.62
C VAL A 64 -40.08 -6.29 69.62
N ASP A 65 -40.85 -7.02 68.82
CA ASP A 65 -40.32 -8.01 67.87
C ASP A 65 -39.49 -7.39 66.76
N GLN A 66 -39.89 -6.21 66.26
CA GLN A 66 -39.28 -5.60 65.08
C GLN A 66 -38.17 -4.61 65.42
N THR A 67 -38.18 -4.02 66.62
CA THR A 67 -37.21 -2.97 67.01
C THR A 67 -36.30 -3.38 68.15
N GLY A 68 -36.68 -4.38 68.96
CA GLY A 68 -36.00 -4.70 70.21
C GLY A 68 -36.11 -3.61 71.28
N GLN A 69 -37.05 -2.67 71.14
CA GLN A 69 -37.35 -1.62 72.12
C GLN A 69 -38.58 -2.00 72.96
N ASP A 70 -38.65 -1.47 74.18
CA ASP A 70 -39.79 -1.66 75.06
C ASP A 70 -41.05 -0.93 74.54
N ALA A 71 -42.21 -1.56 74.73
CA ALA A 71 -43.51 -0.92 74.55
C ALA A 71 -44.10 -0.64 75.93
N VAL A 72 -43.76 0.54 76.48
CA VAL A 72 -44.05 0.94 77.86
C VAL A 72 -45.43 1.59 77.97
N ASP A 73 -46.20 1.24 78.99
CA ASP A 73 -47.49 1.86 79.33
C ASP A 73 -47.30 2.93 80.43
N ASP A 74 -46.70 4.06 80.07
CA ASP A 74 -46.47 5.21 80.97
C ASP A 74 -47.38 6.42 80.69
N GLY A 75 -48.32 6.26 79.75
CA GLY A 75 -49.21 7.32 79.26
C GLY A 75 -48.61 8.24 78.19
N THR A 76 -47.36 8.03 77.76
CA THR A 76 -46.68 8.85 76.75
C THR A 76 -46.83 8.28 75.34
N ILE A 77 -47.76 8.83 74.56
CA ILE A 77 -48.04 8.37 73.18
C ILE A 77 -46.85 8.56 72.24
N ALA A 78 -46.09 9.64 72.38
CA ALA A 78 -45.01 10.00 71.44
C ALA A 78 -43.89 8.94 71.37
N THR A 79 -43.53 8.33 72.50
CA THR A 79 -42.53 7.25 72.55
C THR A 79 -43.05 6.01 71.83
N LEU A 80 -44.30 5.63 72.11
CA LEU A 80 -44.94 4.48 71.48
C LEU A 80 -45.12 4.67 69.97
N GLU A 81 -45.48 5.89 69.53
CA GLU A 81 -45.61 6.24 68.11
C GLU A 81 -44.26 6.17 67.39
N THR A 82 -43.20 6.68 68.03
CA THR A 82 -41.83 6.58 67.49
C THR A 82 -41.41 5.13 67.35
N ASN A 83 -41.61 4.32 68.39
CA ASN A 83 -41.25 2.90 68.39
C ASN A 83 -42.10 2.10 67.38
N PHE A 84 -43.39 2.41 67.24
CA PHE A 84 -44.26 1.82 66.22
C PHE A 84 -43.83 2.20 64.80
N THR A 85 -43.51 3.46 64.56
CA THR A 85 -42.98 3.91 63.26
C THR A 85 -41.69 3.18 62.92
N ASN A 86 -40.78 3.05 63.88
CA ASN A 86 -39.55 2.29 63.72
C ASN A 86 -39.81 0.81 63.42
N ALA A 87 -40.83 0.21 64.04
CA ALA A 87 -41.23 -1.17 63.76
C ALA A 87 -41.70 -1.33 62.31
N ILE A 88 -42.52 -0.41 61.81
CA ILE A 88 -42.97 -0.39 60.41
C ILE A 88 -41.79 -0.19 59.45
N LEU A 89 -40.84 0.70 59.80
CA LEU A 89 -39.62 0.92 59.01
C LEU A 89 -38.70 -0.30 59.00
N ALA A 90 -38.56 -1.01 60.12
CA ALA A 90 -37.77 -2.25 60.19
C ALA A 90 -38.38 -3.35 59.32
N ILE A 91 -39.71 -3.51 59.35
CA ILE A 91 -40.42 -4.42 58.44
C ILE A 91 -40.18 -4.02 56.98
N ALA A 92 -40.24 -2.73 56.66
CA ALA A 92 -40.02 -2.24 55.30
C ALA A 92 -38.56 -2.45 54.84
N GLY A 93 -37.58 -2.25 55.73
CA GLY A 93 -36.16 -2.39 55.43
C GLY A 93 -35.72 -3.82 55.13
N ASN A 94 -36.41 -4.82 55.69
CA ASN A 94 -36.15 -6.24 55.42
C ASN A 94 -36.85 -6.77 54.15
N ARG A 95 -37.62 -5.94 53.45
CA ARG A 95 -38.26 -6.32 52.18
C ARG A 95 -37.37 -5.97 51.00
N ILE A 96 -37.34 -6.86 50.01
CA ILE A 96 -36.85 -6.51 48.67
C ILE A 96 -37.90 -5.57 48.07
N ILE A 97 -37.61 -4.26 48.05
CA ILE A 97 -38.42 -3.26 47.36
C ILE A 97 -38.01 -3.29 45.89
N GLN A 98 -38.94 -3.64 44.99
CA GLN A 98 -38.65 -3.60 43.56
C GLN A 98 -38.53 -2.14 43.11
N ILE A 99 -37.74 -1.87 42.08
CA ILE A 99 -37.58 -0.51 41.54
C ILE A 99 -38.94 0.07 41.12
N SER A 100 -39.87 -0.78 40.64
CA SER A 100 -41.25 -0.40 40.27
C SER A 100 -42.09 0.11 41.42
N ASP A 101 -41.75 -0.27 42.66
CA ASP A 101 -42.55 0.06 43.85
C ASP A 101 -42.20 1.45 44.39
N VAL A 102 -41.05 2.00 43.99
CA VAL A 102 -40.62 3.35 44.37
C VAL A 102 -41.02 4.33 43.27
N VAL A 103 -42.02 5.15 43.57
CA VAL A 103 -42.51 6.19 42.67
C VAL A 103 -41.35 7.05 42.15
N ASN A 104 -41.31 7.21 40.82
CA ASN A 104 -40.29 7.97 40.07
C ASN A 104 -38.85 7.43 40.10
N LEU A 105 -38.52 6.36 40.84
CA LEU A 105 -37.15 5.85 40.88
C LEU A 105 -36.69 5.38 39.50
N THR A 106 -37.55 4.73 38.72
CA THR A 106 -37.23 4.32 37.33
C THR A 106 -36.86 5.50 36.45
N ALA A 107 -37.60 6.62 36.55
CA ALA A 107 -37.35 7.81 35.73
C ALA A 107 -36.05 8.52 36.17
N ILE A 108 -35.83 8.64 37.48
CA ILE A 108 -34.58 9.20 38.04
C ILE A 108 -33.39 8.35 37.61
N LEU A 109 -33.51 7.03 37.76
CA LEU A 109 -32.44 6.10 37.42
C LEU A 109 -32.17 6.10 35.90
N ALA A 110 -33.19 6.14 35.05
CA ALA A 110 -33.02 6.28 33.60
C ALA A 110 -32.28 7.58 33.23
N SER A 111 -32.59 8.70 33.89
CA SER A 111 -31.90 9.98 33.69
C SER A 111 -30.46 9.99 34.24
N LYS A 112 -30.12 9.13 35.21
CA LYS A 112 -28.78 9.05 35.81
C LYS A 112 -27.90 7.96 35.21
N LEU A 113 -28.50 6.89 34.70
CA LEU A 113 -27.81 5.77 34.06
C LEU A 113 -27.61 5.99 32.56
N GLY A 114 -28.24 7.01 31.98
CA GLY A 114 -27.91 7.43 30.63
C GLY A 114 -28.23 6.36 29.58
N VAL A 115 -29.43 5.78 29.62
CA VAL A 115 -29.87 4.82 28.57
C VAL A 115 -29.89 5.44 27.16
N SER A 116 -29.79 6.77 27.07
CA SER A 116 -29.56 7.55 25.85
C SER A 116 -28.31 8.45 25.91
N ASP A 117 -27.54 8.41 27.00
CA ASP A 117 -26.33 9.22 27.18
C ASP A 117 -25.08 8.34 27.02
N ASN A 118 -23.92 8.98 26.86
CA ASN A 118 -22.65 8.26 26.85
C ASN A 118 -22.46 7.52 28.19
N ALA A 119 -22.04 6.25 28.14
CA ALA A 119 -21.66 5.51 29.34
C ALA A 119 -20.66 6.32 30.18
N ALA A 120 -20.72 6.25 31.51
CA ALA A 120 -19.82 7.01 32.39
C ALA A 120 -18.33 6.76 32.11
N SER A 121 -17.99 5.58 31.59
CA SER A 121 -16.64 5.24 31.11
C SER A 121 -16.24 5.94 29.81
N ALA A 122 -17.21 6.38 29.01
CA ALA A 122 -17.06 7.07 27.73
C ALA A 122 -17.23 8.60 27.82
N SER A 123 -17.38 9.19 29.02
CA SER A 123 -17.48 10.66 29.20
C SER A 123 -16.32 11.42 28.53
N LYS A 124 -15.17 10.76 28.40
CA LYS A 124 -13.98 11.25 27.70
C LYS A 124 -14.15 11.41 26.17
N LEU A 125 -15.10 10.72 25.55
CA LEU A 125 -15.46 10.80 24.12
C LEU A 125 -16.65 11.76 23.87
N GLN A 126 -17.22 12.34 24.93
CA GLN A 126 -18.27 13.36 24.82
C GLN A 126 -17.78 14.60 24.06
N THR A 127 -16.46 14.88 24.13
CA THR A 127 -15.77 15.73 23.16
C THR A 127 -15.04 14.82 22.18
N ALA A 128 -15.36 14.95 20.89
CA ALA A 128 -14.75 14.13 19.84
C ALA A 128 -13.22 14.27 19.87
N ARG A 129 -12.54 13.14 19.75
CA ARG A 129 -11.08 13.08 19.78
C ARG A 129 -10.55 12.89 18.38
N GLN A 130 -9.63 13.75 17.96
CA GLN A 130 -8.94 13.55 16.71
C GLN A 130 -7.98 12.37 16.85
N ILE A 131 -8.23 11.30 16.09
CA ILE A 131 -7.29 10.20 15.92
C ILE A 131 -6.43 10.56 14.71
N ALA A 132 -5.11 10.69 14.93
CA ALA A 132 -4.16 11.05 13.89
C ALA A 132 -3.21 9.89 13.59
N LEU A 133 -3.03 9.62 12.29
CA LEU A 133 -1.96 8.80 11.74
C LEU A 133 -0.83 9.74 11.34
N ALA A 134 0.38 9.46 11.83
CA ALA A 134 1.58 10.24 11.54
C ALA A 134 2.67 9.34 10.95
N GLY A 135 3.47 9.88 10.03
CA GLY A 135 4.53 9.16 9.32
C GLY A 135 4.39 9.27 7.80
N LEU A 136 4.80 8.22 7.09
CA LEU A 136 4.71 8.15 5.61
C LEU A 136 3.28 8.20 5.09
N VAL A 137 2.35 7.62 5.85
CA VAL A 137 0.92 7.74 5.64
C VAL A 137 0.40 8.70 6.70
N SER A 138 -0.27 9.76 6.28
CA SER A 138 -0.87 10.73 7.19
C SER A 138 -2.37 10.85 6.94
N GLY A 139 -3.11 11.16 7.99
CA GLY A 139 -4.56 11.30 7.95
C GLY A 139 -5.08 11.45 9.36
N SER A 140 -6.19 12.16 9.53
CA SER A 140 -6.85 12.24 10.82
C SER A 140 -8.36 12.33 10.67
N ALA A 141 -9.07 11.88 11.69
CA ALA A 141 -10.52 12.03 11.79
C ALA A 141 -10.93 12.10 13.25
N ASN A 142 -12.06 12.74 13.52
CA ASN A 142 -12.61 12.85 14.86
C ASN A 142 -13.47 11.62 15.18
N PHE A 143 -13.27 11.05 16.37
CA PHE A 143 -14.03 9.91 16.90
C PHE A 143 -14.69 10.30 18.23
N ASP A 144 -16.01 10.12 18.31
CA ASP A 144 -16.82 10.34 19.53
C ASP A 144 -17.58 9.08 19.99
N GLY A 145 -17.44 7.95 19.28
CA GLY A 145 -18.12 6.70 19.60
C GLY A 145 -19.57 6.60 19.13
N SER A 146 -20.11 7.62 18.44
CA SER A 146 -21.47 7.58 17.88
C SER A 146 -21.64 6.57 16.74
N GLY A 147 -20.54 6.20 16.08
CA GLY A 147 -20.52 5.21 15.01
C GLY A 147 -19.12 4.95 14.49
N ASN A 148 -19.05 4.15 13.42
CA ASN A 148 -17.80 3.89 12.72
C ASN A 148 -17.32 5.14 11.99
N ILE A 149 -16.01 5.39 12.00
CA ILE A 149 -15.37 6.47 11.26
C ILE A 149 -14.40 5.90 10.23
N SER A 150 -14.11 6.67 9.19
CA SER A 150 -13.03 6.40 8.25
C SER A 150 -11.98 7.49 8.37
N ILE A 151 -10.71 7.11 8.46
CA ILE A 151 -9.60 8.06 8.37
C ILE A 151 -9.17 8.10 6.90
N SER A 152 -9.43 9.21 6.23
CA SER A 152 -8.87 9.44 4.90
C SER A 152 -7.36 9.61 5.03
N THR A 153 -6.61 8.79 4.31
CA THR A 153 -5.15 8.81 4.37
C THR A 153 -4.55 9.21 3.03
N VAL A 154 -3.47 9.97 3.10
CA VAL A 154 -2.63 10.30 1.95
C VAL A 154 -1.22 9.77 2.18
N ILE A 155 -0.59 9.32 1.10
CA ILE A 155 0.86 9.15 1.03
C ILE A 155 1.38 10.45 0.38
N ALA A 156 2.27 11.16 1.08
CA ALA A 156 2.83 12.39 0.53
C ALA A 156 3.62 12.10 -0.76
N ASP A 157 3.64 13.07 -1.69
CA ASP A 157 4.45 12.96 -2.89
C ASP A 157 5.94 12.78 -2.51
N ALA A 158 6.65 11.97 -3.29
CA ALA A 158 8.03 11.54 -3.03
C ALA A 158 8.28 10.77 -1.70
N ALA A 159 7.25 10.42 -0.91
CA ALA A 159 7.45 9.64 0.32
C ALA A 159 7.89 8.19 0.08
N LEU A 160 7.57 7.62 -1.09
CA LEU A 160 7.99 6.28 -1.50
C LEU A 160 9.30 6.35 -2.29
N SER A 161 10.40 5.92 -1.67
CA SER A 161 11.66 5.69 -2.39
C SER A 161 11.70 4.30 -3.01
N ILE A 162 12.60 4.09 -3.98
CA ILE A 162 12.81 2.77 -4.60
C ILE A 162 13.11 1.70 -3.55
N ALA A 163 13.88 2.05 -2.52
CA ALA A 163 14.21 1.15 -1.41
C ALA A 163 13.01 0.76 -0.54
N LYS A 164 11.93 1.55 -0.55
CA LYS A 164 10.70 1.28 0.20
C LYS A 164 9.67 0.47 -0.60
N THR A 165 9.89 0.26 -1.90
CA THR A 165 9.01 -0.52 -2.77
C THR A 165 9.66 -1.86 -3.11
N SER A 166 9.25 -2.92 -2.41
CA SER A 166 9.77 -4.27 -2.62
C SER A 166 9.67 -4.70 -4.09
N GLY A 167 10.77 -5.20 -4.66
CA GLY A 167 10.84 -5.66 -6.05
C GLY A 167 11.02 -4.58 -7.11
N LEU A 168 10.82 -3.29 -6.81
CA LEU A 168 10.95 -2.22 -7.81
C LEU A 168 12.38 -2.10 -8.34
N GLN A 169 13.39 -2.16 -7.46
CA GLN A 169 14.79 -2.12 -7.89
C GLN A 169 15.13 -3.27 -8.84
N SER A 170 14.66 -4.49 -8.55
CA SER A 170 14.88 -5.65 -9.40
C SER A 170 14.20 -5.49 -10.76
N ALA A 171 12.96 -4.97 -10.79
CA ALA A 171 12.24 -4.71 -12.03
C ALA A 171 12.94 -3.65 -12.89
N LEU A 172 13.45 -2.58 -12.28
CA LEU A 172 14.23 -1.55 -12.96
C LEU A 172 15.54 -2.13 -13.52
N ASN A 173 16.26 -2.92 -12.71
CA ASN A 173 17.49 -3.59 -13.14
C ASN A 173 17.24 -4.56 -14.31
N ALA A 174 16.04 -5.13 -14.44
CA ALA A 174 15.69 -6.00 -15.56
C ALA A 174 15.44 -5.24 -16.87
N LYS A 175 15.08 -3.96 -16.83
CA LYS A 175 14.87 -3.14 -18.04
C LYS A 175 16.18 -2.73 -18.72
N ALA A 176 17.27 -2.70 -17.97
CA ALA A 176 18.62 -2.49 -18.47
C ALA A 176 19.56 -3.40 -17.68
N SER A 177 19.58 -4.68 -18.04
CA SER A 177 20.44 -5.65 -17.36
C SER A 177 21.88 -5.13 -17.41
N LEU A 178 22.58 -5.11 -16.26
CA LEU A 178 23.97 -4.66 -16.16
C LEU A 178 24.89 -5.35 -17.19
N SER A 179 24.48 -6.55 -17.64
CA SER A 179 25.17 -7.38 -18.61
C SER A 179 25.04 -6.88 -20.05
N SER A 180 23.91 -6.26 -20.43
CA SER A 180 23.74 -5.64 -21.75
C SER A 180 22.44 -4.83 -21.87
N PRO A 181 22.50 -3.64 -22.49
CA PRO A 181 23.70 -2.86 -22.78
C PRO A 181 24.28 -2.22 -21.50
N ALA A 182 25.60 -2.24 -21.32
CA ALA A 182 26.21 -1.46 -20.26
C ALA A 182 26.12 0.03 -20.66
N PHE A 183 25.40 0.87 -19.90
CA PHE A 183 25.24 2.30 -20.20
C PHE A 183 26.13 3.21 -19.34
N SER A 184 27.20 2.68 -18.76
CA SER A 184 28.19 3.43 -17.98
C SER A 184 29.58 3.35 -18.63
N GLY A 185 30.36 4.43 -18.54
CA GLY A 185 31.72 4.44 -19.08
C GLY A 185 31.73 4.36 -20.61
N SER A 186 32.27 3.27 -21.17
CA SER A 186 32.22 2.95 -22.61
C SER A 186 31.07 1.97 -22.87
N PRO A 187 29.92 2.42 -23.40
CA PRO A 187 28.77 1.56 -23.52
C PRO A 187 29.02 0.33 -24.39
N THR A 188 28.54 -0.82 -23.94
CA THR A 188 28.71 -2.10 -24.68
C THR A 188 27.37 -2.60 -25.20
N ALA A 189 27.39 -3.18 -26.39
CA ALA A 189 26.27 -3.90 -26.99
C ALA A 189 26.82 -5.15 -27.70
N PRO A 190 25.98 -6.18 -27.93
CA PRO A 190 26.40 -7.35 -28.70
C PRO A 190 26.76 -6.95 -30.14
N THR A 191 27.92 -7.42 -30.63
CA THR A 191 28.34 -7.16 -32.02
C THR A 191 27.56 -8.07 -32.95
N GLN A 192 26.73 -7.47 -33.80
CA GLN A 192 25.92 -8.22 -34.77
C GLN A 192 26.74 -8.68 -35.97
N SER A 193 26.17 -9.63 -36.73
CA SER A 193 26.70 -10.05 -38.02
C SER A 193 26.71 -8.87 -39.00
N THR A 194 27.71 -8.78 -39.88
CA THR A 194 27.80 -7.75 -40.94
C THR A 194 26.66 -7.80 -41.96
N ALA A 195 25.87 -8.88 -41.98
CA ALA A 195 24.67 -9.03 -42.80
C ALA A 195 23.36 -8.62 -42.11
N ASP A 196 23.38 -8.26 -40.81
CA ASP A 196 22.19 -7.87 -40.05
C ASP A 196 21.63 -6.50 -40.53
N ASN A 197 20.31 -6.42 -40.72
CA ASN A 197 19.56 -5.23 -41.13
C ASN A 197 18.42 -4.86 -40.16
N SER A 198 18.46 -5.39 -38.93
CA SER A 198 17.51 -5.07 -37.86
C SER A 198 17.73 -3.68 -37.25
N SER A 199 16.88 -3.29 -36.30
CA SER A 199 17.02 -2.06 -35.50
C SER A 199 18.05 -2.16 -34.37
N SER A 200 18.90 -3.20 -34.38
CA SER A 200 19.94 -3.42 -33.38
C SER A 200 21.03 -2.33 -33.43
N LEU A 201 21.63 -2.03 -32.28
CA LEU A 201 22.72 -1.06 -32.20
C LEU A 201 23.99 -1.57 -32.89
N ALA A 202 24.59 -0.74 -33.74
CA ALA A 202 25.88 -1.04 -34.38
C ALA A 202 27.04 -0.80 -33.39
N THR A 203 27.88 -1.81 -33.17
CA THR A 203 29.09 -1.67 -32.35
C THR A 203 30.27 -1.14 -33.18
N THR A 204 31.30 -0.62 -32.51
CA THR A 204 32.53 -0.21 -33.20
C THR A 204 33.27 -1.38 -33.86
N ALA A 205 33.10 -2.61 -33.34
CA ALA A 205 33.63 -3.82 -33.97
C ALA A 205 32.89 -4.16 -35.27
N PHE A 206 31.55 -4.04 -35.29
CA PHE A 206 30.75 -4.19 -36.51
C PHE A 206 31.15 -3.16 -37.58
N ALA A 207 31.30 -1.88 -37.21
CA ALA A 207 31.71 -0.83 -38.14
C ALA A 207 33.11 -1.09 -38.74
N ARG A 208 34.08 -1.52 -37.91
CA ARG A 208 35.42 -1.91 -38.39
C ARG A 208 35.37 -3.14 -39.31
N ALA A 209 34.54 -4.14 -39.01
CA ALA A 209 34.40 -5.33 -39.83
C ALA A 209 33.81 -5.01 -41.21
N LEU A 210 32.77 -4.17 -41.29
CA LEU A 210 32.21 -3.69 -42.55
C LEU A 210 33.26 -2.93 -43.38
N PHE A 211 33.99 -2.02 -42.75
CA PHE A 211 35.04 -1.26 -43.43
C PHE A 211 36.15 -2.17 -43.97
N ASN A 212 36.63 -3.13 -43.17
CA ASN A 212 37.63 -4.09 -43.62
C ASN A 212 37.08 -4.97 -44.74
N SER A 213 35.82 -5.38 -44.71
CA SER A 213 35.20 -6.12 -45.81
C SER A 213 35.20 -5.32 -47.11
N LEU A 214 35.07 -4.00 -47.06
CA LEU A 214 35.13 -3.14 -48.25
C LEU A 214 36.56 -3.03 -48.81
N VAL A 215 37.56 -2.85 -47.94
CA VAL A 215 38.95 -2.54 -48.36
C VAL A 215 39.79 -3.80 -48.60
N SER A 216 39.46 -4.93 -47.97
CA SER A 216 40.26 -6.17 -48.02
C SER A 216 39.71 -7.23 -48.98
N ALA A 217 38.58 -6.97 -49.65
CA ALA A 217 37.88 -7.99 -50.44
C ALA A 217 38.71 -8.59 -51.59
N SER A 218 39.70 -7.85 -52.12
CA SER A 218 40.69 -8.37 -53.06
C SER A 218 41.87 -7.39 -53.16
N PRO A 219 43.13 -7.83 -52.95
CA PRO A 219 44.30 -6.98 -53.19
C PRO A 219 44.27 -6.40 -54.61
N GLY A 220 44.23 -5.07 -54.72
CA GLY A 220 44.21 -4.39 -56.01
C GLY A 220 42.83 -4.14 -56.62
N VAL A 221 41.73 -4.46 -55.92
CA VAL A 221 40.35 -4.13 -56.36
C VAL A 221 39.52 -3.53 -55.22
N ILE A 222 38.90 -2.38 -55.46
CA ILE A 222 37.88 -1.77 -54.58
C ILE A 222 36.53 -1.79 -55.30
N ARG A 223 35.47 -2.24 -54.64
CA ARG A 223 34.12 -2.37 -55.21
C ARG A 223 33.14 -1.45 -54.51
N VAL A 224 32.37 -0.68 -55.27
CA VAL A 224 31.33 0.19 -54.74
C VAL A 224 30.10 0.10 -55.63
N LEU A 225 29.07 -0.64 -55.21
CA LEU A 225 27.78 -0.73 -55.92
C LEU A 225 27.92 -1.11 -57.42
N GLY A 226 28.83 -2.04 -57.73
CA GLY A 226 29.12 -2.48 -59.10
C GLY A 226 30.27 -1.74 -59.78
N PHE A 227 30.59 -0.52 -59.35
CA PHE A 227 31.79 0.20 -59.79
C PHE A 227 33.04 -0.45 -59.20
N LYS A 228 34.07 -0.61 -60.02
CA LYS A 228 35.36 -1.21 -59.70
C LYS A 228 36.47 -0.20 -59.90
N ILE A 229 37.32 -0.10 -58.90
CA ILE A 229 38.62 0.53 -59.01
C ILE A 229 39.65 -0.59 -58.95
N GLN A 230 40.48 -0.72 -59.98
CA GLN A 230 41.56 -1.68 -60.02
C GLN A 230 42.89 -0.96 -60.07
N TYR A 231 43.87 -1.47 -59.33
CA TYR A 231 45.21 -0.90 -59.30
C TYR A 231 46.25 -1.99 -59.07
N GLY A 232 47.46 -1.72 -59.52
CA GLY A 232 48.55 -2.65 -59.34
C GLY A 232 49.87 -2.07 -59.76
N LYS A 233 50.87 -2.94 -59.69
CA LYS A 233 52.22 -2.69 -60.18
C LYS A 233 52.54 -3.72 -61.25
N ASP A 234 53.28 -3.32 -62.25
CA ASP A 234 53.86 -4.23 -63.24
C ASP A 234 55.19 -3.65 -63.73
N THR A 235 55.90 -4.36 -64.58
CA THR A 235 57.18 -3.93 -65.15
C THR A 235 57.16 -4.15 -66.65
N CYS A 236 57.37 -3.08 -67.41
CA CYS A 236 57.57 -3.17 -68.85
C CYS A 236 58.99 -3.71 -69.12
N PRO A 237 59.18 -4.85 -69.78
CA PRO A 237 60.51 -5.38 -70.07
C PRO A 237 61.31 -4.45 -70.99
N ALA A 238 62.64 -4.63 -71.03
CA ALA A 238 63.48 -3.95 -72.01
C ALA A 238 63.09 -4.41 -73.43
N SER A 239 62.59 -3.49 -74.26
CA SER A 239 62.17 -3.84 -75.63
C SER A 239 63.32 -3.83 -76.64
N GLY A 240 64.42 -3.15 -76.32
CA GLY A 240 65.49 -2.88 -77.28
C GLY A 240 65.08 -1.93 -78.41
N ALA A 241 63.91 -1.29 -78.30
CA ALA A 241 63.35 -0.35 -79.27
C ALA A 241 63.03 1.01 -78.62
N TYR A 242 62.65 2.00 -79.44
CA TYR A 242 62.26 3.35 -78.99
C TYR A 242 60.91 3.40 -78.28
N GLN A 243 60.08 2.38 -78.51
CA GLN A 243 58.79 2.21 -77.88
C GLN A 243 58.67 0.81 -77.28
N ALA A 244 57.86 0.69 -76.24
CA ALA A 244 57.45 -0.60 -75.68
C ALA A 244 55.97 -0.54 -75.31
N LEU A 245 55.25 -1.63 -75.57
CA LEU A 245 53.88 -1.81 -75.13
C LEU A 245 53.83 -2.87 -74.04
N ARG A 246 53.12 -2.57 -72.96
CA ARG A 246 52.85 -3.55 -71.90
C ARG A 246 51.35 -3.63 -71.65
N SER A 247 50.78 -4.78 -71.94
CA SER A 247 49.41 -5.10 -71.54
C SER A 247 49.39 -5.66 -70.13
N VAL A 248 48.53 -5.10 -69.30
CA VAL A 248 48.23 -5.58 -67.96
C VAL A 248 46.89 -6.29 -67.99
N THR A 249 46.83 -7.49 -67.41
CA THR A 249 45.55 -8.17 -67.15
C THR A 249 44.94 -7.60 -65.90
N TRP A 250 43.67 -7.19 -65.98
CA TRP A 250 42.93 -6.73 -64.82
C TRP A 250 42.78 -7.86 -63.81
N HIS A 251 42.85 -7.54 -62.52
CA HIS A 251 42.62 -8.53 -61.47
C HIS A 251 41.26 -9.20 -61.65
N GLU A 252 40.29 -8.43 -62.17
CA GLU A 252 38.99 -8.93 -62.58
C GLU A 252 38.50 -8.27 -63.86
N ALA A 253 37.67 -8.98 -64.63
CA ALA A 253 37.04 -8.38 -65.78
C ALA A 253 36.11 -7.22 -65.37
N PHE A 254 36.22 -6.08 -66.05
CA PHE A 254 35.18 -5.06 -66.08
C PHE A 254 33.99 -5.56 -66.91
N GLN A 255 32.78 -5.12 -66.61
CA GLN A 255 31.57 -5.37 -67.40
C GLN A 255 31.65 -4.72 -68.80
N SER A 256 32.37 -3.60 -68.90
CA SER A 256 32.64 -2.86 -70.14
C SER A 256 34.08 -2.35 -70.14
N SER A 257 34.58 -1.82 -71.26
CA SER A 257 35.90 -1.18 -71.27
C SER A 257 36.00 -0.12 -70.16
N PRO A 258 37.10 -0.09 -69.39
CA PRO A 258 37.27 0.85 -68.29
C PRO A 258 37.11 2.29 -68.79
N TYR A 259 36.43 3.11 -68.01
CA TYR A 259 36.14 4.51 -68.33
C TYR A 259 37.39 5.39 -68.28
N SER A 260 38.36 5.02 -67.44
CA SER A 260 39.62 5.73 -67.35
C SER A 260 40.71 4.80 -66.86
N MET A 261 41.91 5.03 -67.35
CA MET A 261 43.13 4.38 -66.92
C MET A 261 44.19 5.44 -66.66
N ALA A 262 45.09 5.14 -65.74
CA ALA A 262 46.23 5.99 -65.44
C ALA A 262 47.47 5.12 -65.24
N ILE A 263 48.61 5.69 -65.58
CA ILE A 263 49.92 5.07 -65.40
C ILE A 263 50.85 6.05 -64.70
N ALA A 264 51.66 5.51 -63.79
CA ALA A 264 52.73 6.24 -63.14
C ALA A 264 54.00 5.37 -63.16
N VAL A 265 55.04 5.82 -63.85
CA VAL A 265 56.35 5.18 -63.79
C VAL A 265 57.02 5.51 -62.46
N THR A 266 57.58 4.50 -61.80
CA THR A 266 58.26 4.67 -60.50
C THR A 266 59.70 5.16 -60.66
N ASN A 267 60.26 5.05 -61.87
CA ASN A 267 61.51 5.66 -62.29
C ASN A 267 61.37 6.25 -63.70
N SER A 268 61.43 7.57 -63.84
CA SER A 268 61.28 8.22 -65.17
C SER A 268 62.55 8.16 -66.03
N GLN A 269 63.57 7.37 -65.67
CA GLN A 269 64.84 7.31 -66.41
C GLN A 269 65.13 5.91 -66.95
N ALA A 270 65.05 5.76 -68.27
CA ALA A 270 65.79 4.71 -68.96
C ALA A 270 67.28 5.12 -69.00
N PRO A 271 68.23 4.19 -69.19
CA PRO A 271 69.67 4.49 -69.15
C PRO A 271 70.18 5.60 -70.09
N LYS A 272 69.36 6.09 -71.04
CA LYS A 272 69.73 7.13 -72.02
C LYS A 272 68.67 8.23 -72.25
N GLY A 273 67.67 8.40 -71.38
CA GLY A 273 66.71 9.51 -71.48
C GLY A 273 65.42 9.34 -70.66
N PRO A 274 64.59 10.40 -70.53
CA PRO A 274 63.31 10.32 -69.84
C PRO A 274 62.29 9.49 -70.63
N VAL A 275 61.56 8.60 -69.94
CA VAL A 275 60.48 7.80 -70.52
C VAL A 275 59.15 8.52 -70.30
N VAL A 276 58.40 8.71 -71.38
CA VAL A 276 57.00 9.15 -71.34
C VAL A 276 56.13 7.90 -71.35
N ALA A 277 55.33 7.72 -70.30
CA ALA A 277 54.37 6.63 -70.22
C ALA A 277 52.95 7.18 -70.35
N TYR A 278 52.14 6.53 -71.18
CA TYR A 278 50.76 6.92 -71.40
C TYR A 278 49.87 5.70 -71.64
N VAL A 279 48.57 5.92 -71.52
CA VAL A 279 47.56 4.92 -71.83
C VAL A 279 47.48 4.76 -73.35
N ASN A 280 47.66 3.54 -73.84
CA ASN A 280 47.40 3.20 -75.23
C ASN A 280 45.96 2.71 -75.34
N SER A 281 45.16 3.29 -76.26
CA SER A 281 43.69 3.16 -76.39
C SER A 281 43.19 1.78 -76.84
N ASN A 282 43.85 0.71 -76.38
CA ASN A 282 43.57 -0.69 -76.66
C ASN A 282 43.10 -1.39 -75.38
N GLU A 283 42.09 -0.83 -74.72
CA GLU A 283 41.44 -1.42 -73.56
C GLU A 283 40.37 -2.44 -73.96
N THR A 284 40.36 -3.54 -73.23
CA THR A 284 39.31 -4.56 -73.24
C THR A 284 38.73 -4.70 -71.84
N THR A 285 37.67 -5.49 -71.72
CA THR A 285 37.09 -5.84 -70.42
C THR A 285 38.06 -6.59 -69.51
N THR A 286 39.13 -7.18 -70.05
CA THR A 286 40.08 -8.04 -69.30
C THR A 286 41.50 -7.50 -69.23
N SER A 287 41.86 -6.53 -70.07
CA SER A 287 43.21 -5.98 -70.11
C SER A 287 43.25 -4.55 -70.63
N GLY A 288 44.34 -3.84 -70.33
CA GLY A 288 44.64 -2.54 -70.92
C GLY A 288 46.11 -2.44 -71.26
N THR A 289 46.41 -1.65 -72.28
CA THR A 289 47.78 -1.53 -72.79
C THR A 289 48.33 -0.17 -72.44
N PHE A 290 49.55 -0.16 -71.89
CA PHE A 290 50.29 1.05 -71.61
C PHE A 290 51.47 1.14 -72.58
N ALA A 291 51.72 2.33 -73.10
CA ALA A 291 52.84 2.62 -73.97
C ALA A 291 53.93 3.37 -73.20
N PHE A 292 55.17 3.08 -73.57
CA PHE A 292 56.37 3.65 -72.99
C PHE A 292 57.26 4.09 -74.15
N ASP A 293 57.42 5.40 -74.29
CA ASP A 293 58.18 6.00 -75.37
C ASP A 293 59.33 6.81 -74.78
N ILE A 294 60.47 6.81 -75.46
CA ILE A 294 61.55 7.75 -75.13
C ILE A 294 61.12 9.16 -75.59
N ALA A 295 61.23 10.16 -74.71
CA ALA A 295 60.77 11.53 -75.02
C ALA A 295 61.46 12.10 -76.27
N GLU A 296 60.65 12.51 -77.26
CA GLU A 296 61.12 13.22 -78.44
C GLU A 296 61.69 14.60 -78.04
N GLY A 297 62.94 14.87 -78.41
CA GLY A 297 63.69 16.08 -78.01
C GLY A 297 64.83 15.84 -77.00
N SER A 298 65.04 14.61 -76.54
CA SER A 298 66.14 14.26 -75.62
C SER A 298 67.55 14.19 -76.25
N GLY A 299 67.67 14.43 -77.56
CA GLY A 299 68.96 14.49 -78.28
C GLY A 299 69.72 13.16 -78.38
N GLN A 300 69.14 12.04 -77.94
CA GLN A 300 69.77 10.72 -77.90
C GLN A 300 68.94 9.71 -78.71
N SER A 301 69.58 8.96 -79.62
CA SER A 301 69.04 7.72 -80.19
C SER A 301 68.98 6.63 -79.11
N GLY A 302 68.04 6.73 -78.18
CA GLY A 302 67.90 5.85 -77.01
C GLY A 302 66.89 4.72 -77.23
N ILE A 303 67.29 3.48 -76.91
CA ILE A 303 66.40 2.33 -76.81
C ILE A 303 66.02 2.06 -75.35
N ILE A 304 64.85 1.47 -75.11
CA ILE A 304 64.45 0.95 -73.80
C ILE A 304 65.27 -0.32 -73.52
N SER A 305 66.37 -0.13 -72.79
CA SER A 305 67.40 -1.15 -72.52
C SER A 305 67.32 -1.75 -71.11
N SER A 306 66.46 -1.21 -70.25
CA SER A 306 66.20 -1.72 -68.90
C SER A 306 64.70 -1.82 -68.64
N PRO A 307 64.27 -2.75 -67.75
CA PRO A 307 62.87 -2.84 -67.36
C PRO A 307 62.39 -1.56 -66.66
N ILE A 308 61.15 -1.15 -66.95
CA ILE A 308 60.52 0.06 -66.40
C ILE A 308 59.40 -0.37 -65.43
N PRO A 309 59.61 -0.30 -64.11
CA PRO A 309 58.54 -0.53 -63.13
C PRO A 309 57.53 0.61 -63.14
N PHE A 310 56.25 0.26 -63.20
CA PHE A 310 55.15 1.22 -63.17
C PHE A 310 54.01 0.75 -62.29
N ASN A 311 53.27 1.72 -61.78
CA ASN A 311 51.96 1.52 -61.18
C ASN A 311 50.90 1.88 -62.20
N TRP A 312 49.78 1.18 -62.12
CA TRP A 312 48.64 1.41 -62.98
C TRP A 312 47.37 1.45 -62.14
N PHE A 313 46.38 2.14 -62.69
CA PHE A 313 45.06 2.28 -62.13
C PHE A 313 44.05 2.25 -63.27
N ALA A 314 42.90 1.62 -63.05
CA ALA A 314 41.79 1.56 -64.00
C ALA A 314 40.46 1.63 -63.25
N ILE A 315 39.47 2.31 -63.83
CA ILE A 315 38.13 2.45 -63.26
C ILE A 315 37.03 2.16 -64.26
N GLY A 316 35.96 1.52 -63.81
CA GLY A 316 34.82 1.16 -64.63
C GLY A 316 33.81 0.31 -63.86
N TYR A 317 32.77 -0.17 -64.52
CA TYR A 317 31.87 -1.21 -64.00
C TYR A 317 32.32 -2.57 -64.48
#